data_AF-T1BK18-F1
#
_entry.id   AF-T1BK18-F1
#
_cell.length_a   1.000
_cell.length_b   1.000
_cell.length_c   1.000
_cell.angle_alpha   90.00
_cell.angle_beta   90.00
_cell.angle_gamma   90.00
#
_symmetry.space_group_name_H-M   'P 1'
#
loop_
_entity.id
_entity.type
_entity.pdbx_description
1 polymer ?
#
loop_
_entity_poly.entity_id
_entity_poly.type
_entity_poly.pdbx_seq_one_letter_code
_entity_poly.pdbx_strand_id
1 'polypeptide(L)'
;MDADIREKIAGEVVLSPHPGRTLRKWREDFGVSQRDLAKQLTTVPSVISDYESERRASPGAGFIRRYVDALLALDTQNGNRVSQRLGVRSHSEGILGMREFTVAIPLKTLADRLEARAVSRVDLHRDIHGFTVLDAPRAILSIDASQFVEVYGWTTQRA
;
A
#
# COMPACT_ATOMS: atom_id res chain seq x y z
N MET A 1 -1.24 6.37 4.00
CA MET A 1 -1.92 6.00 2.74
C MET A 1 -0.92 5.94 1.59
N ASP A 2 -0.14 7.00 1.34
CA ASP A 2 0.89 6.99 0.27
C ASP A 2 2.05 6.00 0.51
N ALA A 3 2.43 5.75 1.77
CA ALA A 3 3.55 4.88 2.11
C ALA A 3 3.34 3.43 1.65
N ASP A 4 2.14 2.88 1.88
CA ASP A 4 1.82 1.48 1.53
C ASP A 4 1.83 1.24 0.02
N ILE A 5 1.41 2.25 -0.76
CA ILE A 5 1.45 2.20 -2.22
C ILE A 5 2.90 2.30 -2.73
N ARG A 6 3.72 3.18 -2.13
CA ARG A 6 5.15 3.27 -2.47
C ARG A 6 5.88 1.95 -2.22
N GLU A 7 5.66 1.35 -1.07
CA GLU A 7 6.26 0.06 -0.71
C GLU A 7 5.82 -1.06 -1.65
N LYS A 8 4.52 -1.11 -1.99
CA LYS A 8 3.98 -2.08 -2.94
C LYS A 8 4.63 -1.96 -4.32
N ILE A 9 4.65 -0.75 -4.89
CA ILE A 9 5.20 -0.53 -6.24
C ILE A 9 6.70 -0.80 -6.25
N ALA A 10 7.45 -0.23 -5.30
CA ALA A 10 8.89 -0.39 -5.23
C ALA A 10 9.29 -1.86 -4.97
N GLY A 11 8.58 -2.55 -4.07
CA GLY A 11 8.79 -3.96 -3.78
C GLY A 11 8.54 -4.85 -5.00
N GLU A 12 7.44 -4.61 -5.74
CA GLU A 12 7.14 -5.38 -6.96
C GLU A 12 8.22 -5.17 -8.04
N VAL A 13 8.72 -3.94 -8.21
CA VAL A 13 9.80 -3.65 -9.16
C VAL A 13 11.11 -4.33 -8.78
N VAL A 14 11.50 -4.27 -7.50
CA VAL A 14 12.78 -4.84 -7.00
C VAL A 14 12.78 -6.36 -7.04
N LEU A 15 11.66 -7.00 -6.72
CA LEU A 15 11.54 -8.47 -6.69
C LEU A 15 11.23 -9.08 -8.06
N SER A 16 10.90 -8.26 -9.06
CA SER A 16 10.56 -8.75 -10.39
C SER A 16 11.80 -9.32 -11.12
N PRO A 17 11.66 -10.46 -11.83
CA PRO A 17 12.68 -10.91 -12.78
C PRO A 17 12.84 -9.96 -13.97
N HIS A 18 11.87 -9.05 -14.17
CA HIS A 18 11.82 -8.07 -15.26
C HIS A 18 11.51 -6.65 -14.73
N PRO A 19 12.44 -6.01 -13.99
CA PRO A 19 12.18 -4.72 -13.32
C PRO A 19 11.75 -3.61 -14.29
N GLY A 20 12.34 -3.58 -15.48
CA GLY A 20 12.01 -2.59 -16.52
C GLY A 20 10.57 -2.74 -17.01
N ARG A 21 10.15 -3.97 -17.30
CA ARG A 21 8.76 -4.25 -17.69
C ARG A 21 7.78 -3.98 -16.55
N THR A 22 8.17 -4.22 -15.30
CA THR A 22 7.33 -3.89 -14.14
C THR A 22 7.17 -2.38 -13.95
N LEU A 23 8.21 -1.57 -14.18
CA LEU A 23 8.10 -0.11 -14.21
C LEU A 23 7.11 0.37 -15.28
N ARG A 24 7.16 -0.24 -16.47
CA ARG A 24 6.26 0.06 -17.58
C ARG A 24 4.81 -0.23 -17.21
N LYS A 25 4.55 -1.43 -16.68
CA LYS A 25 3.23 -1.86 -16.20
C LYS A 25 2.64 -0.82 -15.24
N TRP A 26 3.39 -0.45 -14.20
CA TRP A 26 2.91 0.54 -13.22
C TRP A 26 2.64 1.91 -13.86
N ARG A 27 3.48 2.39 -14.79
CA ARG A 27 3.20 3.64 -15.49
C ARG A 27 1.90 3.56 -16.31
N GLU A 28 1.68 2.45 -17.01
CA GLU A 28 0.47 2.20 -17.81
C GLU A 28 -0.79 2.09 -16.92
N ASP A 29 -0.69 1.39 -15.78
CA ASP A 29 -1.76 1.30 -14.78
C ASP A 29 -2.15 2.67 -14.22
N PHE A 30 -1.16 3.56 -14.05
CA PHE A 30 -1.37 4.95 -13.66
C PHE A 30 -1.92 5.85 -14.78
N GLY A 31 -2.01 5.33 -16.01
CA GLY A 31 -2.43 6.12 -17.18
C GLY A 31 -1.44 7.22 -17.55
N VAL A 32 -0.18 7.11 -17.13
CA VAL A 32 0.85 8.14 -17.33
C VAL A 32 1.62 7.88 -18.63
N SER A 33 1.82 8.92 -19.44
CA SER A 33 2.65 8.81 -20.65
C SER A 33 4.15 8.86 -20.29
N GLN A 34 5.02 8.24 -21.12
CA GLN A 34 6.48 8.38 -20.95
C GLN A 34 6.93 9.85 -21.00
N ARG A 35 6.22 10.69 -21.77
CA ARG A 35 6.50 12.12 -21.88
C ARG A 35 6.22 12.86 -20.57
N ASP A 36 5.09 12.58 -19.94
CA ASP A 36 4.70 13.27 -18.71
C ASP A 36 5.54 12.80 -17.53
N LEU A 37 5.85 11.50 -17.47
CA LEU A 37 6.78 10.97 -16.48
C LEU A 37 8.19 11.53 -16.64
N ALA A 38 8.68 11.64 -17.88
CA ALA A 38 9.99 12.23 -18.16
C ALA A 38 10.06 13.70 -17.73
N LYS A 39 9.01 14.49 -18.02
CA LYS A 39 8.91 15.88 -17.54
C LYS A 39 8.97 15.94 -16.01
N GLN A 40 8.18 15.11 -15.32
CA GLN A 40 8.14 15.09 -13.85
C GLN A 40 9.50 14.69 -13.24
N LEU A 41 10.22 13.79 -13.90
CA LEU A 41 11.56 13.33 -13.49
C LEU A 41 12.69 14.24 -13.96
N THR A 42 12.40 15.35 -14.67
CA THR A 42 13.41 16.24 -15.28
C THR A 42 14.40 15.45 -16.16
N THR A 43 13.88 14.55 -16.98
CA THR A 43 14.64 13.70 -17.91
C THR A 43 13.96 13.68 -19.28
N VAL A 44 14.50 12.89 -20.22
CA VAL A 44 13.94 12.73 -21.57
C VAL A 44 13.19 11.39 -21.72
N PRO A 45 12.15 11.32 -22.58
CA PRO A 45 11.35 10.10 -22.76
C PRO A 45 12.17 8.86 -23.15
N SER A 46 13.27 9.04 -23.87
CA SER A 46 14.16 7.94 -24.24
C SER A 46 14.80 7.25 -23.03
N VAL A 47 15.11 7.98 -21.96
CA VAL A 47 15.65 7.39 -20.72
C VAL A 47 14.61 6.49 -20.06
N ILE A 48 13.35 6.92 -20.04
CA ILE A 48 12.24 6.10 -19.52
C ILE A 48 12.07 4.85 -20.39
N SER A 49 12.04 5.03 -21.71
CA SER A 49 11.95 3.93 -22.68
C SER A 49 13.10 2.92 -22.52
N ASP A 50 14.33 3.37 -22.28
CA ASP A 50 15.51 2.50 -22.10
C ASP A 50 15.40 1.61 -20.87
N TYR A 51 14.85 2.13 -19.76
CA TYR A 51 14.55 1.31 -18.58
C TYR A 51 13.38 0.36 -18.85
N GLU A 52 12.28 0.86 -19.42
CA GLU A 52 11.05 0.08 -19.66
C GLU A 52 11.23 -1.05 -20.68
N SER A 53 12.18 -0.90 -21.60
CA SER A 53 12.54 -1.90 -22.62
C SER A 53 13.69 -2.82 -22.19
N GLU A 54 14.18 -2.69 -20.95
CA GLU A 54 15.29 -3.47 -20.40
C GLU A 54 16.62 -3.31 -21.17
N ARG A 55 16.75 -2.25 -21.98
CA ARG A 55 18.02 -1.88 -22.64
C ARG A 55 19.07 -1.43 -21.63
N ARG A 56 18.64 -0.82 -20.53
CA ARG A 56 19.49 -0.57 -19.35
C ARG A 56 19.30 -1.66 -18.32
N ALA A 57 20.42 -2.25 -17.88
CA ALA A 57 20.43 -3.19 -16.78
C ALA A 57 19.86 -2.54 -15.51
N SER A 58 19.07 -3.34 -14.78
CA SER A 58 18.32 -3.07 -13.55
C SER A 58 18.34 -1.63 -13.00
N PRO A 59 17.16 -0.97 -12.89
CA PRO A 59 17.07 0.36 -12.31
C PRO A 59 17.57 0.37 -10.86
N GLY A 60 18.47 1.29 -10.52
CA GLY A 60 18.96 1.44 -9.14
C GLY A 60 17.86 1.94 -8.20
N ALA A 61 17.99 1.64 -6.90
CA ALA A 61 17.00 2.03 -5.87
C ALA A 61 16.65 3.53 -5.88
N GLY A 62 17.63 4.40 -6.11
CA GLY A 62 17.41 5.85 -6.22
C GLY A 62 16.55 6.25 -7.43
N PHE A 63 16.66 5.54 -8.56
CA PHE A 63 15.80 5.76 -9.72
C PHE A 63 14.38 5.26 -9.43
N ILE A 64 14.24 4.06 -8.87
CA ILE A 64 12.94 3.47 -8.50
C ILE A 64 12.17 4.42 -7.59
N ARG A 65 12.81 4.93 -6.53
CA ARG A 65 12.19 5.91 -5.62
C ARG A 65 11.64 7.12 -6.37
N ARG A 66 12.47 7.79 -7.19
CA ARG A 66 12.03 8.97 -7.94
C ARG A 66 10.90 8.63 -8.91
N TYR A 67 10.96 7.48 -9.57
CA TYR A 67 9.95 7.02 -10.51
C TYR A 67 8.58 6.84 -9.83
N VAL A 68 8.56 6.14 -8.69
CA VAL A 68 7.34 5.92 -7.91
C VAL A 68 6.78 7.24 -7.38
N ASP A 69 7.65 8.10 -6.84
CA ASP A 69 7.26 9.42 -6.34
C ASP A 69 6.65 10.30 -7.45
N ALA A 70 7.20 10.22 -8.68
CA ALA A 70 6.69 10.93 -9.83
C ALA A 70 5.33 10.40 -10.30
N LEU A 71 5.11 9.09 -10.30
CA LEU A 71 3.80 8.50 -10.62
C LEU A 71 2.72 8.98 -9.65
N LEU A 72 3.00 8.94 -8.34
CA LEU A 72 2.06 9.38 -7.32
C LEU A 72 1.75 10.88 -7.43
N ALA A 73 2.78 11.71 -7.66
CA ALA A 73 2.58 13.14 -7.86
C ALA A 73 1.66 13.45 -9.08
N LEU A 74 1.82 12.70 -10.18
CA LEU A 74 0.98 12.83 -11.37
C LEU A 74 -0.44 12.30 -11.14
N ASP A 75 -0.61 11.22 -10.36
CA ASP A 75 -1.94 10.71 -9.98
C ASP A 75 -2.71 11.72 -9.13
N THR A 76 -2.04 12.40 -8.20
CA THR A 76 -2.66 13.46 -7.39
C THR A 76 -3.17 14.62 -8.24
N GLN A 77 -2.44 15.00 -9.28
CA GLN A 77 -2.89 16.02 -10.24
C GLN A 77 -4.13 15.55 -11.04
N ASN A 78 -4.28 14.24 -11.24
CA ASN A 78 -5.37 13.62 -11.98
C ASN A 78 -6.53 13.14 -11.07
N GLY A 79 -6.60 13.63 -9.84
CA GLY A 79 -7.70 13.35 -8.91
C GLY A 79 -7.56 12.06 -8.10
N ASN A 80 -6.35 11.51 -7.97
CA ASN A 80 -6.02 10.33 -7.16
C ASN A 80 -6.74 9.04 -7.59
N ARG A 81 -7.08 8.87 -8.87
CA ARG A 81 -7.86 7.72 -9.36
C ARG A 81 -7.18 6.39 -9.07
N VAL A 82 -5.87 6.33 -9.27
CA VAL A 82 -5.11 5.09 -9.18
C VAL A 82 -4.73 4.82 -7.74
N SER A 83 -4.38 5.84 -6.96
CA SER A 83 -4.15 5.72 -5.52
C SER A 83 -5.41 5.32 -4.75
N GLN A 84 -6.60 5.79 -5.17
CA GLN A 84 -7.88 5.33 -4.61
C GLN A 84 -8.16 3.87 -4.97
N ARG A 85 -7.90 3.45 -6.22
CA ARG A 85 -8.12 2.07 -6.69
C ARG A 85 -7.11 1.08 -6.10
N LEU A 86 -5.87 1.52 -5.92
CA LEU A 86 -4.76 0.76 -5.34
C LEU A 86 -4.73 0.85 -3.83
N GLY A 87 -5.53 1.74 -3.22
CA GLY A 87 -5.85 1.77 -1.80
C GLY A 87 -6.19 0.35 -1.37
N VAL A 88 -5.20 -0.31 -0.79
CA VAL A 88 -5.14 -1.75 -0.59
C VAL A 88 -6.39 -2.17 0.16
N ARG A 89 -7.23 -2.94 -0.56
CA ARG A 89 -8.60 -3.37 -0.22
C ARG A 89 -9.54 -2.17 -0.01
N SER A 90 -10.50 -1.98 -0.93
CA SER A 90 -11.86 -1.66 -0.49
C SER A 90 -12.23 -2.78 0.46
N HIS A 91 -11.90 -2.59 1.72
CA HIS A 91 -12.39 -3.50 2.72
C HIS A 91 -13.91 -3.41 2.63
N SER A 92 -14.57 -4.55 2.84
CA SER A 92 -16.02 -4.61 3.05
C SER A 92 -16.56 -3.41 3.83
N GLU A 93 -17.79 -2.95 3.50
CA GLU A 93 -18.46 -1.79 4.12
C GLU A 93 -18.56 -1.95 5.65
N GLY A 94 -17.50 -1.67 6.38
CA GLY A 94 -17.38 -2.16 7.76
C GLY A 94 -15.97 -2.09 8.31
N ILE A 95 -14.93 -2.08 7.46
CA ILE A 95 -13.56 -1.83 7.91
C ILE A 95 -13.19 -0.39 7.56
N LEU A 96 -12.96 0.41 8.60
CA LEU A 96 -12.65 1.83 8.51
C LEU A 96 -11.16 2.09 8.27
N GLY A 97 -10.30 1.13 8.61
CA GLY A 97 -8.87 1.23 8.36
C GLY A 97 -8.09 0.05 8.92
N MET A 98 -6.89 -0.14 8.39
CA MET A 98 -5.99 -1.20 8.80
C MET A 98 -4.56 -0.70 8.73
N ARG A 99 -3.71 -1.16 9.65
CA ARG A 99 -2.27 -0.89 9.58
C ARG A 99 -1.47 -2.02 10.21
N GLU A 100 -0.36 -2.36 9.57
CA GLU A 100 0.65 -3.29 10.09
C GLU A 100 1.78 -2.52 10.79
N PHE A 101 2.38 -3.12 11.79
CA PHE A 101 3.54 -2.59 12.52
C PHE A 101 4.81 -3.27 12.04
N THR A 102 5.88 -2.48 11.90
CA THR A 102 7.21 -2.99 11.56
C THR A 102 7.88 -3.73 12.71
N VAL A 103 7.45 -3.47 13.95
CA VAL A 103 7.90 -4.12 15.18
C VAL A 103 6.67 -4.45 16.02
N ALA A 104 6.70 -5.58 16.71
CA ALA A 104 5.62 -5.99 17.61
C ALA A 104 5.45 -4.95 18.73
N ILE A 105 4.20 -4.62 19.08
CA ILE A 105 3.85 -3.66 20.13
C ILE A 105 3.00 -4.38 21.18
N PRO A 106 3.20 -4.17 22.49
CA PRO A 106 2.32 -4.72 23.50
C PRO A 106 0.89 -4.17 23.35
N LEU A 107 -0.12 -5.04 23.29
CA LEU A 107 -1.53 -4.65 23.14
C LEU A 107 -1.97 -3.71 24.26
N LYS A 108 -1.50 -3.96 25.50
CA LYS A 108 -1.76 -3.08 26.64
C LYS A 108 -1.32 -1.64 26.39
N THR A 109 -0.15 -1.42 25.78
CA THR A 109 0.35 -0.08 25.45
C THR A 109 -0.58 0.65 24.49
N LEU A 110 -1.13 -0.07 23.50
CA LEU A 110 -2.11 0.50 22.57
C LEU A 110 -3.43 0.81 23.28
N ALA A 111 -3.92 -0.12 24.10
CA ALA A 111 -5.17 0.05 24.85
C ALA A 111 -5.09 1.26 25.80
N ASP A 112 -4.01 1.39 26.56
CA ASP A 112 -3.80 2.50 27.50
C ASP A 112 -3.78 3.86 26.77
N ARG A 113 -3.13 3.93 25.60
CA ARG A 113 -3.07 5.16 24.79
C ARG A 113 -4.40 5.57 24.17
N LEU A 114 -5.26 4.59 23.89
CA LEU A 114 -6.58 4.81 23.31
C LEU A 114 -7.67 4.96 24.39
N GLU A 115 -7.31 4.85 25.68
CA GLU A 115 -8.25 4.74 26.78
C GLU A 115 -9.28 3.61 26.53
N ALA A 116 -8.82 2.54 25.89
CA ALA A 116 -9.66 1.46 25.43
C ALA A 116 -10.02 0.51 26.57
N ARG A 117 -11.24 -0.03 26.52
CA ARG A 117 -11.73 -1.05 27.46
C ARG A 117 -11.79 -2.41 26.78
N ALA A 118 -11.19 -3.42 27.42
CA ALA A 118 -11.39 -4.80 27.01
C ALA A 118 -12.87 -5.20 27.17
N VAL A 119 -13.49 -5.60 26.06
CA VAL A 119 -14.86 -6.13 26.03
C VAL A 119 -14.91 -7.66 26.08
N SER A 120 -13.77 -8.33 25.86
CA SER A 120 -13.63 -9.78 25.95
C SER A 120 -12.83 -10.19 27.18
N ARG A 121 -12.86 -11.49 27.51
CA ARG A 121 -12.05 -12.09 28.59
C ARG A 121 -10.62 -12.46 28.15
N VAL A 122 -10.24 -12.11 26.91
CA VAL A 122 -8.92 -12.43 26.37
C VAL A 122 -7.89 -11.50 27.01
N ASP A 123 -6.77 -12.09 27.41
CA ASP A 123 -5.68 -11.35 28.05
C ASP A 123 -5.06 -10.30 27.10
N LEU A 124 -4.79 -9.13 27.66
CA LEU A 124 -4.09 -8.03 26.97
C LEU A 124 -2.57 -8.18 27.04
N HIS A 125 -2.03 -9.13 27.82
CA HIS A 125 -0.61 -9.47 27.86
C HIS A 125 -0.15 -10.26 26.64
N ARG A 126 -0.22 -9.61 25.48
CA ARG A 126 0.30 -10.13 24.22
C ARG A 126 0.81 -9.00 23.36
N ASP A 127 1.74 -9.32 22.48
CA ASP A 127 2.15 -8.40 21.43
C ASP A 127 1.19 -8.47 20.24
N ILE A 128 1.09 -7.37 19.51
CA ILE A 128 0.33 -7.22 18.27
C ILE A 128 1.25 -6.71 17.17
N HIS A 129 0.95 -7.09 15.95
CA HIS A 129 1.70 -6.74 14.74
C HIS A 129 0.92 -5.80 13.83
N GLY A 130 -0.24 -5.32 14.26
CA GLY A 130 -1.08 -4.41 13.50
C GLY A 130 -2.38 -4.13 14.23
N PHE A 131 -3.27 -3.38 13.58
CA PHE A 131 -4.64 -3.15 14.04
C PHE A 131 -5.63 -3.10 12.88
N THR A 132 -6.90 -3.40 13.17
CA THR A 132 -8.02 -3.17 12.26
C THR A 132 -9.10 -2.35 12.96
N VAL A 133 -9.52 -1.25 12.35
CA VAL A 133 -10.62 -0.41 12.84
C VAL A 133 -11.90 -0.81 12.11
N LEU A 134 -12.93 -1.18 12.88
CA LEU A 134 -14.22 -1.64 12.35
C LEU A 134 -15.34 -0.69 12.74
N ASP A 135 -16.26 -0.45 11.81
CA ASP A 135 -17.61 0.04 12.09
C ASP A 135 -18.45 -1.19 12.45
N ALA A 136 -18.55 -1.50 13.74
CA ALA A 136 -19.12 -2.77 14.19
C ALA A 136 -20.56 -3.03 13.65
N PRO A 137 -21.51 -2.08 13.69
CA PRO A 137 -22.83 -2.29 13.08
C PRO A 137 -22.78 -2.59 11.59
N ARG A 138 -21.98 -1.85 10.81
CA ARG A 138 -21.90 -2.10 9.37
C ARG A 138 -21.17 -3.40 9.06
N ALA A 139 -20.08 -3.68 9.77
CA ALA A 139 -19.30 -4.90 9.62
C ALA A 139 -20.13 -6.16 9.88
N ILE A 140 -21.01 -6.16 10.89
CA ILE A 140 -21.91 -7.29 11.18
C ILE A 140 -22.89 -7.54 10.03
N LEU A 141 -23.31 -6.48 9.33
CA LEU A 141 -24.33 -6.55 8.28
C LEU A 141 -23.75 -6.80 6.88
N SER A 142 -22.50 -6.39 6.65
CA SER A 142 -21.90 -6.36 5.31
C SER A 142 -20.81 -7.41 5.07
N ILE A 143 -20.14 -7.88 6.14
CA ILE A 143 -19.02 -8.83 6.01
C ILE A 143 -19.57 -10.24 6.01
N ASP A 144 -19.58 -10.86 4.82
CA ASP A 144 -19.87 -12.28 4.69
C ASP A 144 -18.72 -13.14 5.27
N ALA A 145 -19.00 -14.38 5.67
CA ALA A 145 -18.02 -15.31 6.25
C ALA A 145 -16.80 -15.52 5.33
N SER A 146 -17.02 -15.45 4.01
CA SER A 146 -15.97 -15.51 2.98
C SER A 146 -15.02 -14.31 2.98
N GLN A 147 -15.47 -13.16 3.50
CA GLN A 147 -14.76 -11.88 3.56
C GLN A 147 -14.17 -11.59 4.94
N PHE A 148 -14.52 -12.36 5.97
CA PHE A 148 -14.03 -12.17 7.34
C PHE A 148 -12.49 -12.23 7.44
N VAL A 149 -11.84 -12.96 6.53
CA VAL A 149 -10.38 -13.05 6.43
C VAL A 149 -9.74 -11.67 6.20
N GLU A 150 -10.49 -10.70 5.65
CA GLU A 150 -10.00 -9.33 5.46
C GLU A 150 -9.69 -8.63 6.77
N VAL A 151 -10.44 -8.90 7.84
CA VAL A 151 -10.25 -8.27 9.16
C VAL A 151 -8.88 -8.60 9.75
N TYR A 152 -8.31 -9.75 9.39
CA TYR A 152 -7.03 -10.21 9.91
C TYR A 152 -5.81 -9.58 9.24
N GLY A 153 -5.94 -8.88 8.12
CA GLY A 153 -4.79 -8.32 7.40
C GLY A 153 -3.69 -9.37 7.09
N TRP A 154 -2.44 -9.10 7.46
CA TRP A 154 -1.32 -10.03 7.27
C TRP A 154 -1.11 -11.05 8.40
N THR A 155 -1.70 -10.80 9.57
CA THR A 155 -1.52 -11.63 10.75
C THR A 155 -2.72 -11.53 11.68
N THR A 156 -3.15 -12.66 12.22
CA THR A 156 -4.25 -12.73 13.19
C THR A 156 -3.87 -12.14 14.55
N GLN A 157 -2.57 -11.96 14.82
CA GLN A 157 -2.06 -11.36 16.06
C GLN A 157 -2.05 -9.84 15.95
N ARG A 158 -3.25 -9.25 16.00
CA ARG A 158 -3.50 -7.80 15.86
C ARG A 158 -4.49 -7.28 16.89
N ALA A 159 -4.63 -5.96 16.96
CA ALA A 159 -5.69 -5.27 17.73
C ALA A 159 -6.97 -5.11 16.92
#